data_AF-A0A972WUQ6-F1
#
_entry.id   AF-A0A972WUQ6-F1
#
_cell.length_a   1.000
_cell.length_b   1.000
_cell.length_c   1.000
_cell.angle_alpha   90.00
_cell.angle_beta   90.00
_cell.angle_gamma   90.00
#
_symmetry.space_group_name_H-M   'P 1'
#
loop_
_entity.id
_entity.type
_entity.pdbx_description
1 polymer ?
#
loop_
_entity_poly.entity_id
_entity_poly.type
_entity_poly.pdbx_seq_one_letter_code
_entity_poly.pdbx_strand_id
1 'polypeptide(L)'
;MSERANPAIDTVIVPRARDIAGSLWGARSPVPTFSETLYADAVLDTGAVLEIPAEHEERAVYVAEGAVEVAGDRFECGQLLVLHPGDAIAMTAASAARVLVFGGEPMDGPRFIWWNFVSSTKDRIEAAKANWKAGRFDVVPGDEEEFIPLPAR
;
A
#
# COMPACT_ATOMS: atom_id res chain seq x y z
N MET A 1 14.56 38.27 40.58
CA MET A 1 14.60 37.01 39.81
C MET A 1 13.17 36.63 39.49
N SER A 2 12.71 36.90 38.27
CA SER A 2 11.41 36.45 37.78
C SER A 2 11.68 35.55 36.59
N GLU A 3 11.49 34.26 36.83
CA GLU A 3 11.62 33.17 35.88
C GLU A 3 10.42 33.24 34.94
N ARG A 4 10.63 33.70 33.71
CA ARG A 4 9.62 33.58 32.65
C ARG A 4 9.72 32.16 32.11
N ALA A 5 8.80 31.30 32.52
CA ALA A 5 8.55 30.04 31.83
C ALA A 5 8.25 30.34 30.36
N ASN A 6 9.06 29.79 29.46
CA ASN A 6 8.83 29.84 28.02
C ASN A 6 7.72 28.85 27.70
N PRO A 7 6.57 29.26 27.10
CA PRO A 7 5.58 28.29 26.67
C PRO A 7 6.21 27.43 25.57
N ALA A 8 6.17 26.10 25.74
CA ALA A 8 6.54 25.17 24.69
C ALA A 8 5.62 25.44 23.48
N ILE A 9 6.21 25.84 22.37
CA ILE A 9 5.50 25.89 21.10
C ILE A 9 5.33 24.43 20.70
N ASP A 10 4.13 23.89 20.91
CA ASP A 10 3.73 22.58 20.37
C ASP A 10 3.87 22.66 18.85
N THR A 11 5.01 22.20 18.35
CA THR A 11 5.27 22.15 16.91
C THR A 11 4.33 21.09 16.35
N VAL A 12 3.40 21.51 15.50
CA VAL A 12 2.52 20.57 14.80
C VAL A 12 3.39 19.78 13.81
N ILE A 13 3.67 18.53 14.15
CA ILE A 13 4.41 17.61 13.27
C ILE A 13 3.42 17.06 12.24
N VAL A 14 3.51 17.54 11.01
CA VAL A 14 2.65 17.09 9.91
C VAL A 14 3.32 15.98 9.10
N PRO A 15 2.64 14.84 8.85
CA PRO A 15 3.12 13.84 7.93
C PRO A 15 3.29 14.42 6.51
N ARG A 16 4.28 13.93 5.77
CA ARG A 16 4.39 14.18 4.33
C ARG A 16 3.85 12.97 3.58
N ALA A 17 2.80 13.16 2.80
CA ALA A 17 2.19 12.08 2.04
C ALA A 17 2.11 12.38 0.54
N ARG A 18 2.18 11.33 -0.26
CA ARG A 18 2.02 11.37 -1.72
C ARG A 18 1.12 10.24 -2.17
N ASP A 19 0.03 10.62 -2.85
CA ASP A 19 -0.80 9.66 -3.57
C ASP A 19 -0.06 9.14 -4.80
N ILE A 20 0.13 7.83 -4.85
CA ILE A 20 0.75 7.12 -5.97
C ILE A 20 -0.33 6.78 -7.00
N ALA A 21 -1.45 6.19 -6.56
CA ALA A 21 -2.59 5.85 -7.40
C ALA A 21 -3.90 6.02 -6.62
N GLY A 22 -4.98 6.34 -7.33
CA GLY A 22 -6.28 6.55 -6.70
C GLY A 22 -6.36 7.85 -5.91
N SER A 23 -7.04 7.85 -4.77
CA SER A 23 -7.27 9.04 -3.96
C SER A 23 -7.27 8.78 -2.46
N LEU A 24 -6.64 9.69 -1.69
CA LEU A 24 -6.72 9.75 -0.24
C LEU A 24 -6.57 11.21 0.24
N TRP A 25 -7.07 11.54 1.44
CA TRP A 25 -6.90 12.87 2.05
C TRP A 25 -7.38 14.04 1.18
N GLY A 26 -8.42 13.81 0.37
CA GLY A 26 -8.97 14.81 -0.56
C GLY A 26 -8.09 15.11 -1.78
N ALA A 27 -6.97 14.41 -1.96
CA ALA A 27 -6.14 14.47 -3.16
C ALA A 27 -6.41 13.27 -4.07
N ARG A 28 -6.04 13.39 -5.35
CA ARG A 28 -6.17 12.33 -6.35
C ARG A 28 -4.94 12.27 -7.24
N SER A 29 -4.37 11.08 -7.39
CA SER A 29 -3.30 10.81 -8.35
C SER A 29 -3.83 10.87 -9.79
N PRO A 30 -3.04 11.38 -10.76
CA PRO A 30 -3.38 11.34 -12.17
C PRO A 30 -3.23 9.94 -12.81
N VAL A 31 -2.69 8.96 -12.07
CA VAL A 31 -2.54 7.59 -12.57
C VAL A 31 -3.91 6.95 -12.78
N PRO A 32 -4.26 6.51 -14.00
CA PRO A 32 -5.54 5.86 -14.26
C PRO A 32 -5.67 4.55 -13.46
N THR A 33 -6.85 4.31 -12.90
CA THR A 33 -7.20 3.06 -12.22
C THR A 33 -8.47 2.47 -12.83
N PHE A 34 -8.66 1.15 -12.70
CA PHE A 34 -9.81 0.44 -13.26
C PHE A 34 -10.91 0.13 -12.22
N SER A 35 -10.65 0.45 -10.94
CA SER A 35 -11.57 0.39 -9.80
C SER A 35 -11.22 1.51 -8.83
N GLU A 36 -12.08 1.77 -7.83
CA GLU A 36 -11.69 2.66 -6.74
C GLU A 36 -10.45 2.08 -6.05
N THR A 37 -9.44 2.93 -5.90
CA THR A 37 -8.10 2.56 -5.47
C THR A 37 -7.61 3.59 -4.47
N LEU A 38 -6.86 3.09 -3.51
CA LEU A 38 -6.08 3.85 -2.56
C LEU A 38 -4.66 3.31 -2.65
N TYR A 39 -3.69 4.18 -2.95
CA TYR A 39 -2.28 3.86 -2.78
C TYR A 39 -1.48 5.13 -2.53
N ALA A 40 -0.94 5.27 -1.32
CA ALA A 40 -0.14 6.41 -0.91
C ALA A 40 1.12 5.99 -0.16
N ASP A 41 2.15 6.83 -0.25
CA ASP A 41 3.39 6.76 0.51
C ASP A 41 3.44 7.92 1.50
N ALA A 42 3.64 7.63 2.78
CA ALA A 42 3.68 8.61 3.85
C ALA A 42 4.95 8.48 4.69
N VAL A 43 5.63 9.62 4.88
CA VAL A 43 6.82 9.77 5.71
C VAL A 43 6.46 10.57 6.95
N LEU A 44 6.82 10.04 8.12
CA LEU A 44 6.43 10.52 9.42
C LEU A 44 7.66 10.78 10.28
N ASP A 45 7.75 11.97 10.85
CA ASP A 45 8.70 12.23 11.94
C ASP A 45 8.18 11.56 13.22
N THR A 46 9.06 11.29 14.19
CA THR A 46 8.66 10.66 15.46
C THR A 46 7.58 11.48 16.17
N GLY A 47 6.52 10.82 16.64
CA GLY A 47 5.37 11.45 17.28
C GLY A 47 4.33 12.03 16.32
N ALA A 48 4.59 12.05 15.00
CA ALA A 48 3.58 12.46 14.02
C ALA A 48 2.40 11.47 14.04
N VAL A 49 1.19 12.00 13.87
CA VAL A 49 -0.04 11.20 13.77
C VAL A 49 -0.53 11.22 12.33
N LEU A 50 -0.75 10.03 11.76
CA LEU A 50 -1.41 9.83 10.48
C LEU A 50 -2.85 9.38 10.71
N GLU A 51 -3.79 10.20 10.24
CA GLU A 51 -5.20 9.81 10.17
C GLU A 51 -5.46 9.06 8.87
N ILE A 52 -6.05 7.88 8.96
CA ILE A 52 -6.46 7.06 7.81
C ILE A 52 -8.00 6.99 7.83
N PRO A 53 -8.67 7.82 7.01
CA PRO A 53 -10.12 7.88 7.01
C PRO A 53 -10.75 6.59 6.46
N ALA A 54 -12.02 6.35 6.81
CA ALA A 54 -12.82 5.24 6.32
C ALA A 54 -13.48 5.52 4.96
N GLU A 55 -12.75 6.18 4.06
CA GLU A 55 -13.21 6.53 2.72
C GLU A 55 -13.25 5.32 1.76
N HIS A 56 -12.41 4.32 2.02
CA HIS A 56 -12.32 3.07 1.24
C HIS A 56 -12.69 1.87 2.12
N GLU A 57 -13.34 0.88 1.53
CA GLU A 57 -13.81 -0.31 2.28
C GLU A 57 -12.64 -1.19 2.71
N GLU A 58 -11.80 -1.62 1.77
CA GLU A 58 -10.57 -2.35 2.06
C GLU A 58 -9.41 -1.38 2.23
N ARG A 59 -8.71 -1.46 3.35
CA ARG A 59 -7.54 -0.63 3.65
C ARG A 59 -6.50 -1.43 4.42
N ALA A 60 -5.24 -1.20 4.10
CA ALA A 60 -4.11 -1.76 4.80
C ALA A 60 -2.96 -0.75 4.88
N VAL A 61 -2.11 -0.95 5.88
CA VAL A 61 -0.88 -0.16 6.08
C VAL A 61 0.29 -1.11 6.15
N TYR A 62 1.29 -0.89 5.31
CA TYR A 62 2.57 -1.58 5.40
C TYR A 62 3.62 -0.66 6.00
N VAL A 63 4.28 -1.09 7.07
CA VAL A 63 5.38 -0.35 7.69
C VAL A 63 6.65 -0.63 6.89
N ALA A 64 7.05 0.30 6.03
CA ALA A 64 8.22 0.16 5.17
C ALA A 64 9.53 0.49 5.90
N GLU A 65 9.48 1.45 6.84
CA GLU A 65 10.62 1.86 7.67
C GLU A 65 10.14 2.28 9.06
N GLY A 66 10.98 2.09 10.08
CA GLY A 66 10.70 2.53 11.45
C GLY A 66 9.62 1.69 12.15
N ALA A 67 8.86 2.35 13.02
CA ALA A 67 7.83 1.75 13.85
C ALA A 67 6.67 2.72 14.09
N VAL A 68 5.47 2.17 14.21
CA VAL A 68 4.22 2.91 14.42
C VAL A 68 3.42 2.28 15.56
N GLU A 69 2.51 3.06 16.14
CA GLU A 69 1.59 2.64 17.19
C GLU A 69 0.15 2.90 16.76
N VAL A 70 -0.72 1.92 16.94
CA VAL A 70 -2.16 2.01 16.67
C VAL A 70 -2.90 1.41 17.87
N ALA A 71 -3.83 2.16 18.47
CA ALA A 71 -4.60 1.74 19.63
C ALA A 71 -3.76 1.21 20.83
N GLY A 72 -2.51 1.67 20.96
CA GLY A 72 -1.58 1.26 22.02
C GLY A 72 -0.71 0.06 21.67
N ASP A 73 -0.97 -0.61 20.54
CA ASP A 73 -0.11 -1.67 20.02
C ASP A 73 0.96 -1.10 19.10
N ARG A 74 2.18 -1.61 19.21
CA ARG A 74 3.33 -1.20 18.42
C ARG A 74 3.61 -2.19 17.29
N PHE A 75 3.88 -1.65 16.11
CA PHE A 75 4.16 -2.38 14.88
C PHE A 75 5.46 -1.90 14.25
N GLU A 76 6.31 -2.84 13.87
CA GLU A 76 7.65 -2.62 13.35
C GLU A 76 7.69 -2.77 11.82
N CYS A 77 8.80 -2.32 11.22
CA CYS A 77 9.13 -2.49 9.82
C CYS A 77 8.88 -3.94 9.34
N GLY A 78 8.25 -4.07 8.17
CA GLY A 78 7.93 -5.35 7.54
C GLY A 78 6.55 -5.91 7.89
N GLN A 79 5.80 -5.26 8.78
CA GLN A 79 4.45 -5.70 9.14
C GLN A 79 3.38 -5.06 8.26
N LEU A 80 2.35 -5.85 7.96
CA LEU A 80 1.13 -5.43 7.29
C LEU A 80 -0.02 -5.40 8.28
N LEU A 81 -0.64 -4.23 8.43
CA LEU A 81 -1.82 -4.03 9.26
C LEU A 81 -3.03 -3.98 8.31
N VAL A 82 -3.96 -4.91 8.49
CA VAL A 82 -5.24 -4.91 7.77
C VAL A 82 -6.26 -4.19 8.66
N LEU A 83 -6.89 -3.16 8.12
CA LEU A 83 -7.81 -2.32 8.87
C LEU A 83 -9.24 -2.85 8.70
N HIS A 84 -10.03 -2.82 9.77
CA HIS A 84 -11.44 -3.19 9.67
C HIS A 84 -12.20 -2.17 8.81
N PRO A 85 -13.10 -2.62 7.91
CA PRO A 85 -13.95 -1.73 7.13
C PRO A 85 -14.77 -0.80 8.03
N GLY A 86 -14.86 0.48 7.67
CA GLY A 86 -15.63 1.49 8.42
C GLY A 86 -14.89 2.19 9.56
N ASP A 87 -13.78 1.63 10.06
CA ASP A 87 -13.03 2.24 11.16
C ASP A 87 -12.08 3.33 10.65
N ALA A 88 -12.18 4.56 11.17
CA ALA A 88 -11.13 5.55 11.01
C ALA A 88 -9.98 5.23 11.96
N ILE A 89 -8.74 5.24 11.45
CA ILE A 89 -7.57 4.82 12.22
C ILE A 89 -6.61 5.99 12.39
N ALA A 90 -6.25 6.29 13.64
CA ALA A 90 -5.15 7.18 13.97
C ALA A 90 -3.90 6.33 14.28
N MET A 91 -2.81 6.61 13.57
CA MET A 91 -1.55 5.90 13.71
C MET A 91 -0.44 6.88 14.09
N THR A 92 0.23 6.62 15.21
CA THR A 92 1.32 7.47 15.70
C THR A 92 2.66 6.88 15.31
N ALA A 93 3.59 7.68 14.82
CA ALA A 93 4.95 7.25 14.53
C ALA A 93 5.75 7.08 15.84
N ALA A 94 5.99 5.84 16.27
CA ALA A 94 6.79 5.55 17.47
C ALA A 94 8.29 5.83 17.28
N SER A 95 8.72 5.92 16.03
CA SER A 95 10.02 6.43 15.57
C SER A 95 9.82 7.13 14.23
N ALA A 96 10.87 7.74 13.66
CA ALA A 96 10.77 8.19 12.27
C ALA A 96 10.41 6.99 11.38
N ALA A 97 9.32 7.11 10.63
CA ALA A 97 8.70 5.99 9.95
C ALA A 97 8.30 6.33 8.53
N ARG A 98 8.25 5.31 7.69
CA ARG A 98 7.67 5.37 6.35
C ARG A 98 6.66 4.25 6.21
N VAL A 99 5.47 4.60 5.76
CA VAL A 99 4.38 3.65 5.60
C VAL A 99 3.78 3.75 4.20
N LEU A 100 3.33 2.62 3.68
CA LEU A 100 2.48 2.57 2.50
C LEU A 100 1.06 2.31 2.95
N VAL A 101 0.14 3.17 2.52
CA VAL A 101 -1.30 2.99 2.76
C VAL A 101 -1.91 2.55 1.43
N PHE A 102 -2.56 1.39 1.40
CA PHE A 102 -3.15 0.89 0.16
C PHE A 102 -4.46 0.11 0.40
N GLY A 103 -5.28 0.02 -0.64
CA GLY A 103 -6.59 -0.61 -0.60
C GLY A 103 -7.50 -0.11 -1.72
N GLY A 104 -8.80 -0.16 -1.50
CA GLY A 104 -9.80 0.31 -2.45
C GLY A 104 -11.11 -0.45 -2.38
N GLU A 105 -11.76 -0.56 -3.54
CA GLU A 105 -12.97 -1.35 -3.71
C GLU A 105 -12.68 -2.86 -3.57
N PRO A 106 -13.49 -3.61 -2.83
CA PRO A 106 -13.38 -5.06 -2.81
C PRO A 106 -13.54 -5.62 -4.22
N MET A 107 -12.80 -6.68 -4.53
CA MET A 107 -12.93 -7.33 -5.84
C MET A 107 -14.35 -7.88 -6.04
N ASP A 108 -14.83 -7.84 -7.28
CA ASP A 108 -16.14 -8.40 -7.72
C ASP A 108 -16.29 -9.91 -7.51
N GLY A 109 -15.25 -10.58 -7.01
CA GLY A 109 -15.22 -12.01 -6.73
C GLY A 109 -13.80 -12.56 -6.58
N PRO A 110 -13.66 -13.86 -6.34
CA PRO A 110 -12.36 -14.50 -6.14
C PRO A 110 -11.47 -14.41 -7.39
N ARG A 111 -10.16 -14.44 -7.16
CA ARG A 111 -9.13 -14.55 -8.20
C ARG A 111 -8.32 -15.82 -8.00
N PHE A 112 -8.04 -16.51 -9.09
CA PHE A 112 -7.02 -17.55 -9.14
C PHE A 112 -5.69 -16.89 -9.44
N ILE A 113 -4.68 -17.21 -8.62
CA ILE A 113 -3.31 -16.72 -8.78
C ILE A 113 -2.42 -17.93 -8.96
N TRP A 114 -1.62 -17.94 -10.02
CA TRP A 114 -0.57 -18.92 -10.22
C TRP A 114 0.60 -18.25 -10.92
N TRP A 115 1.77 -18.25 -10.27
CA TRP A 115 2.95 -17.53 -10.77
C TRP A 115 2.58 -16.09 -11.17
N ASN A 116 2.98 -15.63 -12.35
CA ASN A 116 2.69 -14.29 -12.86
C ASN A 116 1.28 -14.15 -13.48
N PHE A 117 0.38 -15.13 -13.32
CA PHE A 117 -0.96 -15.09 -13.89
C PHE A 117 -2.05 -14.98 -12.84
N VAL A 118 -2.93 -14.00 -13.03
CA VAL A 118 -4.12 -13.75 -12.20
C VAL A 118 -5.35 -13.72 -13.09
N SER A 119 -6.41 -14.44 -12.71
CA SER A 119 -7.65 -14.52 -13.50
C SER A 119 -8.85 -14.89 -12.63
N SER A 120 -10.06 -14.52 -13.06
CA SER A 120 -11.32 -14.99 -12.46
C SER A 120 -11.66 -16.44 -12.81
N THR A 121 -10.99 -17.05 -13.81
CA THR A 121 -11.18 -18.46 -14.19
C THR A 121 -9.86 -19.21 -14.34
N LYS A 122 -9.85 -20.50 -13.97
CA LYS A 122 -8.68 -21.38 -14.10
C LYS A 122 -8.32 -21.68 -15.56
N ASP A 123 -9.30 -21.80 -16.44
CA ASP A 123 -9.06 -22.12 -17.86
C ASP A 123 -8.22 -21.04 -18.56
N ARG A 124 -8.43 -19.77 -18.21
CA ARG A 124 -7.59 -18.67 -18.70
C ARG A 124 -6.15 -18.75 -18.20
N ILE A 125 -5.93 -19.25 -16.99
CA ILE A 125 -4.58 -19.50 -16.46
C ILE A 125 -3.91 -20.64 -17.23
N GLU A 126 -4.61 -21.74 -17.49
CA GLU A 126 -4.05 -22.85 -18.28
C GLU A 126 -3.72 -22.43 -19.72
N ALA A 127 -4.60 -21.63 -20.34
CA ALA A 127 -4.32 -21.04 -21.64
C ALA A 127 -3.08 -20.12 -21.61
N ALA A 128 -2.94 -19.27 -20.57
CA ALA A 128 -1.78 -18.40 -20.41
C ALA A 128 -0.48 -19.19 -20.22
N LYS A 129 -0.49 -20.28 -19.44
CA LYS A 129 0.65 -21.20 -19.31
C LYS A 129 1.08 -21.79 -20.65
N ALA A 130 0.10 -22.29 -21.42
CA ALA A 130 0.37 -22.86 -22.74
C ALA A 130 0.94 -21.81 -23.71
N ASN A 131 0.46 -20.57 -23.63
CA ASN A 131 0.97 -19.44 -24.42
C ASN A 131 2.41 -19.08 -24.03
N TRP A 132 2.70 -19.00 -22.73
CA TRP A 132 4.04 -18.68 -22.23
C TRP A 132 5.06 -19.74 -22.64
N LYS A 133 4.73 -21.02 -22.43
CA LYS A 133 5.60 -22.14 -22.82
C LYS A 133 5.88 -22.18 -24.32
N ALA A 134 4.95 -21.70 -25.13
CA ALA A 134 5.07 -21.69 -26.59
C ALA A 134 5.60 -20.35 -27.15
N GLY A 135 6.02 -19.39 -26.31
CA GLY A 135 6.52 -18.09 -26.77
C GLY A 135 5.49 -17.25 -27.51
N ARG A 136 4.21 -17.34 -27.12
CA ARG A 136 3.10 -16.60 -27.78
C ARG A 136 2.77 -15.25 -27.13
N PHE A 137 3.55 -14.82 -26.15
CA PHE A 137 3.51 -13.45 -25.66
C PHE A 137 4.53 -12.63 -26.44
N ASP A 138 4.24 -11.34 -26.64
CA ASP A 138 5.18 -10.43 -27.28
C ASP A 138 6.47 -10.36 -26.49
N VAL A 139 7.58 -10.31 -27.21
CA VAL A 139 8.92 -10.15 -26.62
C VAL A 139 9.13 -8.68 -26.30
N VAL A 140 9.74 -8.40 -25.15
CA VAL A 140 10.12 -7.03 -24.78
C VAL A 140 11.33 -6.64 -25.64
N PRO A 141 11.29 -5.52 -26.37
CA PRO A 141 12.41 -5.09 -27.19
C PRO A 141 13.71 -4.95 -26.37
N GLY A 142 14.77 -5.62 -26.81
CA GLY A 142 16.06 -5.65 -26.10
C GLY A 142 16.20 -6.74 -25.03
N ASP A 143 15.22 -7.62 -24.88
CA ASP A 143 15.22 -8.76 -23.96
C ASP A 143 14.85 -10.08 -24.69
N GLU A 144 15.41 -10.28 -25.88
CA GLU A 144 15.10 -11.44 -26.73
C GLU A 144 15.82 -12.72 -26.32
N GLU A 145 16.90 -12.61 -25.54
CA GLU A 145 17.80 -13.73 -25.24
C GLU A 145 17.45 -14.47 -23.95
N GLU A 146 16.86 -13.79 -22.97
CA GLU A 146 16.53 -14.37 -21.67
C GLU A 146 15.09 -14.88 -21.63
N PHE A 147 14.88 -16.07 -21.07
CA PHE A 147 13.54 -16.63 -20.90
C PHE A 147 13.42 -17.34 -19.54
N ILE A 148 12.49 -16.87 -18.71
CA ILE A 148 12.15 -17.51 -17.44
C ILE A 148 11.10 -18.61 -17.69
N PRO A 149 11.45 -19.91 -17.55
CA PRO A 149 10.48 -20.97 -17.73
C PRO A 149 9.44 -20.98 -16.62
N LEU A 150 8.30 -21.61 -16.89
CA LEU A 150 7.33 -21.92 -15.84
C LEU A 150 7.99 -22.74 -14.72
N PRO A 151 7.67 -22.47 -13.43
CA PRO A 151 8.20 -23.25 -12.33
C PRO A 151 7.82 -24.73 -12.46
N ALA A 152 8.73 -25.62 -12.04
CA ALA A 152 8.39 -27.01 -11.79
C ALA A 152 7.32 -27.07 -10.68
N ARG A 153 6.38 -28.00 -10.83
CA ARG A 153 5.16 -28.07 -10.03
C ARG A 153 5.41 -28.30 -8.54
#